data_AF-A0A956WJC3-F1
#
_entry.id   AF-A0A956WJC3-F1
#
_cell.length_a   1.000
_cell.length_b   1.000
_cell.length_c   1.000
_cell.angle_alpha   90.00
_cell.angle_beta   90.00
_cell.angle_gamma   90.00
#
_symmetry.space_group_name_H-M   'P 1'
#
loop_
_entity.id
_entity.type
_entity.pdbx_description
1 polymer ?
#
loop_
_entity_poly.entity_id
_entity_poly.type
_entity_poly.pdbx_seq_one_letter_code
_entity_poly.pdbx_strand_id
1 'polypeptide(L)'
;MNGYPYSAEAQELALLVDILIPGDDLFPPASAAGAQGLLADRLRERLGLDGVSQVLTALGSAAGGSLAALDAEAQVSAVARFQEQEPALFALMLNTLYYSYYQLPLVVQAIRELGIVYNDAPQPLGYDLPPFEPIPGVTIPSEPRGFYKATHEVERIEWLPPAAAASASEQ
;
A
#
# COMPACT_ATOMS: atom_id res chain seq x y z
N MET A 1 -16.85 27.03 -6.90
CA MET A 1 -16.64 25.58 -7.10
C MET A 1 -17.86 24.87 -6.54
N ASN A 2 -18.76 24.38 -7.39
CA ASN A 2 -19.94 23.64 -6.95
C ASN A 2 -19.47 22.24 -6.52
N GLY A 3 -19.36 22.02 -5.22
CA GLY A 3 -19.11 20.70 -4.64
C GLY A 3 -20.28 19.80 -4.95
N TYR A 4 -20.04 18.73 -5.71
CA TYR A 4 -20.94 17.60 -5.69
C TYR A 4 -20.97 17.09 -4.24
N PRO A 5 -22.14 16.98 -3.61
CA PRO A 5 -22.20 16.34 -2.30
C PRO A 5 -21.67 14.92 -2.48
N TYR A 6 -20.64 14.59 -1.71
CA TYR A 6 -20.23 13.19 -1.56
C TYR A 6 -21.47 12.36 -1.20
N SER A 7 -21.53 11.11 -1.67
CA SER A 7 -22.53 10.19 -1.12
C SER A 7 -22.34 10.10 0.39
N ALA A 8 -23.41 9.83 1.13
CA ALA A 8 -23.34 9.67 2.59
C ALA A 8 -22.26 8.64 2.97
N GLU A 9 -22.13 7.55 2.20
CA GLU A 9 -21.07 6.55 2.37
C GLU A 9 -19.66 7.13 2.23
N ALA A 10 -19.42 7.97 1.21
CA ALA A 10 -18.11 8.57 1.00
C ALA A 10 -17.76 9.58 2.11
N GLN A 11 -18.76 10.27 2.67
CA GLN A 11 -18.57 11.16 3.80
C GLN A 11 -18.25 10.39 5.09
N GLU A 12 -18.98 9.31 5.38
CA GLU A 12 -18.71 8.43 6.53
C GLU A 12 -17.31 7.82 6.44
N LEU A 13 -16.93 7.34 5.25
CA LEU A 13 -15.61 6.76 5.04
C LEU A 13 -14.50 7.81 5.15
N ALA A 14 -14.71 9.03 4.67
CA ALA A 14 -13.77 10.14 4.83
C ALA A 14 -13.54 10.47 6.32
N LEU A 15 -14.62 10.56 7.11
CA LEU A 15 -14.53 10.80 8.56
C LEU A 15 -13.79 9.66 9.27
N LEU A 16 -14.11 8.40 8.93
CA LEU A 16 -13.42 7.25 9.50
C LEU A 16 -11.91 7.31 9.26
N VAL A 17 -11.48 7.58 8.01
CA VAL A 17 -10.05 7.58 7.71
C VAL A 17 -9.30 8.75 8.33
N ASP A 18 -9.94 9.92 8.49
CA ASP A 18 -9.33 11.07 9.17
C ASP A 18 -9.19 10.86 10.68
N ILE A 19 -10.10 10.11 11.32
CA ILE A 19 -9.92 9.73 12.72
C ILE A 19 -8.71 8.79 12.89
N LEU A 20 -8.50 7.88 11.94
CA LEU A 20 -7.40 6.92 11.98
C LEU A 20 -6.06 7.53 11.57
N ILE A 21 -6.08 8.48 10.64
CA ILE A 21 -4.92 9.19 10.11
C ILE A 21 -5.30 10.68 9.96
N PRO A 22 -5.23 11.45 11.06
CA PRO A 22 -5.63 12.87 11.08
C PRO A 22 -4.66 13.78 10.33
N GLY A 23 -3.45 13.31 10.03
CA GLY A 23 -2.38 14.14 9.50
C GLY A 23 -1.75 15.04 10.57
N ASP A 24 -0.78 15.82 10.14
CA ASP A 24 -0.06 16.82 10.92
C ASP A 24 0.49 17.92 10.00
N ASP A 25 1.49 18.69 10.46
CA ASP A 25 2.10 19.77 9.69
C ASP A 25 2.78 19.29 8.39
N LEU A 26 3.18 18.02 8.32
CA LEU A 26 3.91 17.44 7.19
C LEU A 26 3.05 16.45 6.41
N PHE A 27 2.27 15.63 7.11
CA PHE A 27 1.46 14.58 6.53
C PHE A 27 0.01 15.06 6.35
N PRO A 28 -0.56 14.98 5.13
CA PRO A 28 -1.96 15.37 4.94
C PRO A 28 -2.90 14.40 5.67
N PRO A 29 -4.06 14.86 6.16
CA PRO A 29 -5.13 13.96 6.59
C PRO A 29 -5.46 12.93 5.50
N ALA A 30 -5.85 11.71 5.87
CA ALA A 30 -6.10 10.64 4.91
C ALA A 30 -7.16 11.00 3.86
N SER A 31 -8.21 11.70 4.24
CA SER A 31 -9.27 12.11 3.32
C SER A 31 -8.78 13.15 2.31
N ALA A 32 -7.90 14.06 2.73
CA ALA A 32 -7.28 15.08 1.89
C ALA A 32 -6.31 14.47 0.87
N ALA A 33 -5.66 13.36 1.23
CA ALA A 33 -4.83 12.58 0.31
C ALA A 33 -5.67 11.72 -0.66
N GLY A 34 -6.96 11.51 -0.38
CA GLY A 34 -7.85 10.66 -1.19
C GLY A 34 -7.82 9.17 -0.82
N ALA A 35 -7.30 8.81 0.36
CA ALA A 35 -7.12 7.43 0.78
C ALA A 35 -8.43 6.64 0.91
N GLN A 36 -9.53 7.30 1.25
CA GLN A 36 -10.89 6.74 1.34
C GLN A 36 -11.36 6.12 0.00
N GLY A 37 -10.98 6.71 -1.14
CA GLY A 37 -11.34 6.16 -2.45
C GLY A 37 -10.64 4.83 -2.72
N LEU A 38 -9.31 4.80 -2.52
CA LEU A 38 -8.51 3.58 -2.70
C LEU A 38 -8.84 2.51 -1.65
N LEU A 39 -9.18 2.91 -0.42
CA LEU A 39 -9.70 2.01 0.59
C LEU A 39 -11.00 1.36 0.11
N ALA A 40 -11.95 2.14 -0.40
CA ALA A 40 -13.22 1.61 -0.88
C ALA A 40 -13.02 0.58 -2.00
N ASP A 41 -12.16 0.86 -2.97
CA ASP A 41 -11.85 -0.06 -4.07
C ASP A 41 -11.23 -1.36 -3.56
N ARG A 42 -10.25 -1.28 -2.65
CA ARG A 42 -9.60 -2.47 -2.09
C ARG A 42 -10.48 -3.28 -1.15
N LEU A 43 -11.40 -2.64 -0.43
CA LEU A 43 -12.41 -3.36 0.34
C LEU A 43 -13.31 -4.17 -0.59
N ARG A 44 -13.69 -3.62 -1.75
CA ARG A 44 -14.47 -4.36 -2.75
C ARG A 44 -13.71 -5.54 -3.34
N GLU A 45 -12.41 -5.38 -3.58
CA GLU A 45 -11.55 -6.47 -4.06
C GLU A 45 -11.41 -7.60 -3.04
N ARG A 46 -11.26 -7.27 -1.75
CA ARG A 46 -10.96 -8.24 -0.69
C ARG A 46 -12.18 -8.90 -0.07
N LEU A 47 -13.29 -8.17 0.04
CA LEU A 47 -14.52 -8.61 0.74
C LEU A 47 -15.71 -8.78 -0.21
N GLY A 48 -15.54 -8.49 -1.51
CA GLY A 48 -16.62 -8.46 -2.49
C GLY A 48 -17.30 -7.09 -2.57
N LEU A 49 -18.25 -6.94 -3.51
CA LEU A 49 -18.88 -5.64 -3.83
C LEU A 49 -19.49 -4.91 -2.62
N ASP A 50 -19.95 -5.66 -1.61
CA ASP A 50 -20.54 -5.13 -0.38
C ASP A 50 -19.52 -4.78 0.71
N GLY A 51 -18.21 -4.93 0.45
CA GLY A 51 -17.16 -4.74 1.46
C GLY A 51 -17.17 -3.36 2.15
N VAL A 52 -17.49 -2.30 1.39
CA VAL A 52 -17.66 -0.96 1.95
C VAL A 52 -18.87 -0.90 2.88
N SER A 53 -20.00 -1.48 2.45
CA SER A 53 -21.24 -1.53 3.24
C SER A 53 -21.06 -2.32 4.54
N GLN A 54 -20.28 -3.41 4.51
CA GLN A 54 -19.94 -4.18 5.72
C GLN A 54 -19.21 -3.33 6.75
N VAL A 55 -18.19 -2.57 6.33
CA VAL A 55 -17.44 -1.65 7.22
C VAL A 55 -18.34 -0.54 7.76
N LEU A 56 -19.12 0.11 6.90
CA LEU A 56 -20.01 1.21 7.32
C LEU A 56 -21.16 0.73 8.21
N THR A 57 -21.65 -0.48 8.03
CA THR A 57 -22.68 -1.09 8.89
C THR A 57 -22.11 -1.41 10.28
N ALA A 58 -20.91 -1.96 10.35
CA ALA A 58 -20.22 -2.23 11.61
C ALA A 58 -19.92 -0.93 12.36
N LEU A 59 -19.39 0.08 11.66
CA LEU A 59 -19.14 1.41 12.22
C LEU A 59 -20.44 2.06 12.69
N GLY A 60 -21.51 2.01 11.89
CA GLY A 60 -22.80 2.58 12.26
C GLY A 60 -23.44 1.91 13.47
N SER A 61 -23.27 0.59 13.61
CA SER A 61 -23.70 -0.17 14.79
C SER A 61 -22.91 0.24 16.03
N ALA A 62 -21.59 0.41 15.90
CA ALA A 62 -20.74 0.90 16.98
C ALA A 62 -21.09 2.34 17.37
N ALA A 63 -21.36 3.23 16.40
CA ALA A 63 -21.73 4.61 16.63
C ALA A 63 -23.15 4.78 17.20
N GLY A 64 -24.05 3.83 16.96
CA GLY A 64 -25.48 3.98 17.20
C GLY A 64 -26.18 4.84 16.14
N GLY A 65 -25.60 4.97 14.95
CA GLY A 65 -26.08 5.83 13.87
C GLY A 65 -24.96 6.29 12.94
N SER A 66 -25.15 7.43 12.30
CA SER A 66 -24.14 8.09 11.45
C SER A 66 -23.00 8.64 12.31
N LEU A 67 -21.75 8.41 11.90
CA LEU A 67 -20.57 8.96 12.58
C LEU A 67 -20.56 10.49 12.48
N ALA A 68 -21.03 11.04 11.35
CA ALA A 68 -21.11 12.48 11.10
C ALA A 68 -22.07 13.22 12.06
N ALA A 69 -23.01 12.50 12.69
CA ALA A 69 -23.94 13.08 13.65
C ALA A 69 -23.36 13.20 15.08
N LEU A 70 -22.20 12.60 15.33
CA LEU A 70 -21.52 12.61 16.61
C LEU A 70 -20.54 13.79 16.72
N ASP A 71 -20.30 14.26 17.94
CA ASP A 71 -19.17 15.15 18.23
C ASP A 71 -17.82 14.41 18.13
N ALA A 72 -16.72 15.16 18.12
CA ALA A 72 -15.40 14.59 17.89
C ALA A 72 -14.98 13.51 18.91
N GLU A 73 -15.33 13.67 20.18
CA GLU A 73 -14.98 12.69 21.23
C GLU A 73 -15.80 11.40 21.07
N ALA A 74 -17.09 11.55 20.76
CA ALA A 74 -17.99 10.44 20.49
C ALA A 74 -17.62 9.71 19.19
N GLN A 75 -17.10 10.41 18.17
CA GLN A 75 -16.58 9.82 16.94
C GLN A 75 -15.40 8.88 17.22
N VAL A 76 -14.39 9.36 17.96
CA VAL A 76 -13.23 8.54 18.35
C VAL A 76 -13.68 7.32 19.17
N SER A 77 -14.60 7.53 20.11
CA SER A 77 -15.17 6.45 20.93
C SER A 77 -15.98 5.43 20.12
N ALA A 78 -16.64 5.86 19.04
CA ALA A 78 -17.34 4.95 18.13
C ALA A 78 -16.35 4.09 17.32
N VAL A 79 -15.25 4.68 16.83
CA VAL A 79 -14.20 3.94 16.12
C VAL A 79 -13.51 2.93 17.04
N ALA A 80 -13.25 3.29 18.29
CA ALA A 80 -12.71 2.37 19.29
C ALA A 80 -13.67 1.19 19.56
N ARG A 81 -14.98 1.45 19.70
CA ARG A 81 -15.99 0.39 19.83
C ARG A 81 -16.07 -0.51 18.60
N PHE A 82 -15.96 0.05 17.39
CA PHE A 82 -15.90 -0.74 16.16
C PHE A 82 -14.69 -1.70 16.18
N GLN A 83 -13.52 -1.22 16.60
CA GLN A 83 -12.34 -2.08 16.77
C GLN A 83 -12.57 -3.22 17.76
N GLU A 84 -13.25 -2.97 18.88
CA GLU A 84 -13.54 -3.99 19.90
C GLU A 84 -14.59 -5.00 19.45
N GLN A 85 -15.64 -4.55 18.76
CA GLN A 85 -16.77 -5.39 18.34
C GLN A 85 -16.42 -6.26 17.13
N GLU A 86 -15.65 -5.72 16.18
CA GLU A 86 -15.34 -6.36 14.90
C GLU A 86 -13.82 -6.37 14.63
N PRO A 87 -12.99 -6.95 15.51
CA PRO A 87 -11.54 -6.79 15.48
C PRO A 87 -10.89 -7.29 14.17
N ALA A 88 -11.43 -8.36 13.58
CA ALA A 88 -10.91 -8.90 12.31
C ALA A 88 -11.21 -7.97 11.12
N LEU A 89 -12.43 -7.45 11.04
CA LEU A 89 -12.83 -6.52 9.98
C LEU A 89 -12.09 -5.19 10.12
N PHE A 90 -11.98 -4.68 11.35
CA PHE A 90 -11.22 -3.46 11.65
C PHE A 90 -9.75 -3.62 11.25
N ALA A 91 -9.10 -4.72 11.64
CA ALA A 91 -7.69 -4.97 11.29
C ALA A 91 -7.48 -5.08 9.77
N LEU A 92 -8.39 -5.72 9.04
CA LEU A 92 -8.33 -5.80 7.59
C LEU A 92 -8.47 -4.42 6.94
N MET A 93 -9.46 -3.63 7.39
CA MET A 93 -9.71 -2.27 6.91
C MET A 93 -8.51 -1.36 7.21
N LEU A 94 -8.00 -1.37 8.44
CA LEU A 94 -6.87 -0.54 8.86
C LEU A 94 -5.59 -0.85 8.08
N ASN A 95 -5.25 -2.13 7.92
CA ASN A 95 -4.11 -2.53 7.10
C ASN A 95 -4.29 -2.07 5.65
N THR A 96 -5.50 -2.21 5.10
CA THR A 96 -5.82 -1.73 3.75
C THR A 96 -5.68 -0.22 3.64
N LEU A 97 -6.12 0.53 4.66
CA LEU A 97 -5.97 1.98 4.74
C LEU A 97 -4.50 2.38 4.75
N TYR A 98 -3.65 1.73 5.54
CA TYR A 98 -2.22 2.03 5.57
C TYR A 98 -1.54 1.82 4.22
N TYR A 99 -1.80 0.69 3.55
CA TYR A 99 -1.27 0.48 2.20
C TYR A 99 -1.82 1.51 1.21
N SER A 100 -3.10 1.88 1.32
CA SER A 100 -3.72 2.88 0.46
C SER A 100 -3.20 4.30 0.70
N TYR A 101 -2.87 4.66 1.94
CA TYR A 101 -2.40 6.00 2.30
C TYR A 101 -0.92 6.19 1.92
N TYR A 102 -0.03 5.28 2.31
CA TYR A 102 1.41 5.44 2.12
C TYR A 102 1.90 5.24 0.67
N GLN A 103 1.02 4.80 -0.24
CA GLN A 103 1.31 4.77 -1.68
C GLN A 103 0.89 6.06 -2.41
N LEU A 104 0.18 6.99 -1.75
CA LEU A 104 -0.35 8.18 -2.42
C LEU A 104 0.78 9.18 -2.70
N PRO A 105 0.79 9.83 -3.88
CA PRO A 105 1.86 10.77 -4.25
C PRO A 105 2.12 11.87 -3.22
N LEU A 106 1.06 12.44 -2.62
CA LEU A 106 1.20 13.48 -1.59
C LEU A 106 1.88 12.96 -0.32
N VAL A 107 1.61 11.72 0.08
CA VAL A 107 2.21 11.10 1.26
C VAL A 107 3.65 10.67 0.96
N VAL A 108 3.91 10.16 -0.24
CA VAL A 108 5.27 9.87 -0.71
C VAL A 108 6.14 11.12 -0.72
N GLN A 109 5.59 12.26 -1.14
CA GLN A 109 6.28 13.54 -1.07
C GLN A 109 6.59 13.93 0.38
N ALA A 110 5.62 13.83 1.30
CA ALA A 110 5.84 14.09 2.73
C ALA A 110 6.95 13.21 3.34
N ILE A 111 7.02 11.92 2.95
CA ILE A 111 8.11 11.02 3.38
C ILE A 111 9.47 11.51 2.87
N ARG A 112 9.56 11.99 1.63
CA ARG A 112 10.81 12.52 1.06
C ARG A 112 11.30 13.77 1.76
N GLU A 113 10.37 14.60 2.24
CA GLU A 113 10.69 15.81 3.00
C GLU A 113 11.33 15.50 4.36
N LEU A 114 11.18 14.27 4.88
CA LEU A 114 11.96 13.77 6.03
C LEU A 114 13.44 13.48 5.70
N GLY A 115 13.87 13.65 4.44
CA GLY A 115 15.21 13.29 3.98
C GLY A 115 15.38 11.79 3.70
N ILE A 116 14.29 11.02 3.71
CA ILE A 116 14.31 9.59 3.38
C ILE A 116 14.33 9.44 1.86
N VAL A 117 15.28 8.65 1.36
CA VAL A 117 15.34 8.27 -0.07
C VAL A 117 14.23 7.25 -0.36
N TYR A 118 13.00 7.76 -0.54
CA TYR A 118 11.85 6.96 -0.91
C TYR A 118 11.65 7.03 -2.43
N ASN A 119 11.98 5.95 -3.12
CA ASN A 119 12.03 5.92 -4.58
C ASN A 119 10.75 5.32 -5.15
N ASP A 120 10.20 5.96 -6.19
CA ASP A 120 9.00 5.49 -6.89
C ASP A 120 9.30 4.30 -7.82
N ALA A 121 10.59 4.06 -8.07
CA ALA A 121 11.10 3.00 -8.92
C ALA A 121 12.14 2.16 -8.16
N PRO A 122 12.19 0.84 -8.40
CA PRO A 122 13.15 -0.06 -7.75
C PRO A 122 14.61 0.29 -8.06
N GLN A 123 14.86 1.03 -9.15
CA GLN A 123 16.15 1.61 -9.47
C GLN A 123 15.94 3.07 -9.91
N PRO A 124 15.84 4.03 -8.97
CA PRO A 124 15.57 5.44 -9.30
C PRO A 124 16.63 6.06 -10.23
N LEU A 125 17.87 5.56 -10.13
CA LEU A 125 18.98 5.99 -10.96
C LEU A 125 19.31 4.97 -12.06
N GLY A 126 18.61 3.82 -12.09
CA GLY A 126 18.82 2.75 -13.06
C GLY A 126 20.27 2.30 -13.20
N TYR A 127 20.50 1.42 -14.17
CA TYR A 127 21.74 1.49 -14.94
C TYR A 127 21.39 2.22 -16.24
N ASP A 128 22.27 3.12 -16.68
CA ASP A 128 22.21 3.61 -18.06
C ASP A 128 22.64 2.45 -18.96
N LEU A 129 21.67 1.68 -19.45
CA LEU A 129 21.89 0.57 -20.35
C LEU A 129 21.81 1.12 -21.78
N PRO A 130 22.92 1.11 -22.55
CA PRO A 130 22.84 1.43 -23.96
C PRO A 130 21.90 0.44 -24.68
N PRO A 131 21.36 0.81 -25.86
CA PRO A 131 20.59 -0.11 -26.67
C PRO A 131 21.31 -1.46 -26.84
N PHE A 132 20.56 -2.56 -26.82
CA PHE A 132 21.15 -3.89 -26.98
C PHE A 132 21.85 -3.99 -28.34
N GLU A 133 23.17 -4.13 -28.31
CA GLU A 133 23.99 -4.35 -29.51
C GLU A 133 24.42 -5.83 -29.55
N PRO A 134 23.97 -6.63 -30.55
CA PRO A 134 24.28 -8.06 -30.64
C PRO A 134 25.73 -8.33 -31.08
N ILE A 135 26.70 -7.61 -30.50
CA ILE A 135 28.12 -7.71 -30.77
C ILE A 135 28.76 -8.50 -29.62
N PRO A 136 29.46 -9.61 -29.89
CA PRO A 136 30.24 -10.34 -28.89
C PRO A 136 31.27 -9.43 -28.20
N GLY A 137 31.27 -9.44 -26.87
CA GLY A 137 32.10 -8.59 -26.02
C GLY A 137 31.51 -7.22 -25.69
N VAL A 138 30.37 -6.85 -26.29
CA VAL A 138 29.63 -5.62 -25.99
C VAL A 138 28.38 -5.94 -25.19
N THR A 139 27.38 -6.58 -25.83
CA THR A 139 26.14 -6.99 -25.14
C THR A 139 25.92 -8.51 -25.16
N ILE A 140 26.59 -9.22 -26.08
CA ILE A 140 26.67 -10.68 -26.05
C ILE A 140 27.97 -11.07 -25.37
N PRO A 141 28.00 -11.97 -24.38
CA PRO A 141 29.25 -12.45 -23.79
C PRO A 141 30.19 -13.04 -24.86
N SER A 142 31.47 -12.65 -24.85
CA SER A 142 32.48 -13.23 -25.76
C SER A 142 32.68 -14.73 -25.52
N GLU A 143 32.51 -15.16 -24.27
CA GLU A 143 32.55 -16.56 -23.84
C GLU A 143 31.25 -16.85 -23.07
N PRO A 144 30.25 -17.51 -23.68
CA PRO A 144 29.02 -17.85 -22.99
C PRO A 144 29.31 -18.85 -21.87
N ARG A 145 29.12 -18.45 -20.60
CA ARG A 145 29.34 -19.30 -19.42
C ARG A 145 28.16 -20.23 -19.09
N GLY A 146 27.31 -20.53 -20.06
CA GLY A 146 26.16 -21.40 -19.90
C GLY A 146 25.40 -21.60 -21.20
N PHE A 147 24.50 -22.57 -21.21
CA PHE A 147 23.59 -22.83 -22.32
C PHE A 147 22.16 -22.95 -21.80
N TYR A 148 21.21 -22.62 -22.65
CA TYR A 148 19.79 -22.81 -22.36
C TYR A 148 19.49 -24.31 -22.25
N LYS A 149 18.86 -24.73 -21.16
CA LYS A 149 18.21 -26.03 -21.00
C LYS A 149 16.70 -25.83 -21.08
N ALA A 150 16.02 -26.64 -21.89
CA ALA A 150 14.56 -26.59 -21.92
C ALA A 150 13.99 -27.02 -20.56
N THR A 151 12.81 -26.52 -20.21
CA THR A 151 12.22 -26.77 -18.87
C THR A 151 12.14 -28.24 -18.49
N HIS A 152 11.90 -29.13 -19.46
CA HIS A 152 11.81 -30.57 -19.24
C HIS A 152 13.19 -31.27 -19.10
N GLU A 153 14.29 -30.57 -19.37
CA GLU A 153 15.67 -31.05 -19.23
C GLU A 153 16.33 -30.56 -17.92
N VAL A 154 15.58 -29.81 -17.11
CA VAL A 154 16.01 -29.35 -15.79
C VAL A 154 15.75 -30.47 -14.78
N GLU A 155 16.83 -31.07 -14.30
CA GLU A 155 16.79 -32.08 -13.26
C GLU A 155 17.02 -31.44 -11.89
N ARG A 156 16.27 -31.89 -10.87
CA ARG A 156 16.49 -31.46 -9.49
C ARG A 156 17.83 -32.01 -9.01
N ILE A 157 18.76 -31.13 -8.63
CA ILE A 157 19.98 -31.56 -7.94
C ILE A 157 19.66 -31.88 -6.49
N GLU A 158 20.12 -33.04 -6.00
CA GLU A 158 19.89 -33.48 -4.62
C GLU A 158 20.79 -32.76 -3.61
N TRP A 159 21.86 -32.14 -4.09
CA TRP A 159 22.84 -31.43 -3.26
C TRP A 159 23.04 -30.01 -3.78
N LEU A 160 22.79 -29.02 -2.93
CA LEU A 160 23.30 -27.66 -3.09
C LEU A 160 24.63 -27.57 -2.33
N PRO A 161 25.72 -27.08 -2.95
CA PRO A 161 26.86 -26.61 -2.17
C PRO A 161 26.38 -25.54 -1.19
N PRO A 162 26.97 -25.43 0.02
CA PRO A 162 26.73 -24.27 0.86
C PRO A 162 27.04 -23.03 0.01
N ALA A 163 26.06 -22.12 -0.10
CA ALA A 163 26.18 -20.91 -0.90
C ALA A 163 27.58 -20.33 -0.67
N ALA A 164 28.35 -20.17 -1.75
CA ALA A 164 29.67 -19.57 -1.70
C ALA A 164 29.55 -18.32 -0.83
N ALA A 165 30.22 -18.37 0.34
CA ALA A 165 30.21 -17.29 1.30
C ALA A 165 30.44 -16.00 0.51
N ALA A 166 29.46 -15.10 0.54
CA ALA A 166 29.65 -13.74 0.06
C ALA A 166 30.92 -13.26 0.73
N SER A 167 31.98 -13.10 -0.06
CA SER A 167 33.27 -12.64 0.39
C SER A 167 33.06 -11.28 1.03
N ALA A 168 33.00 -11.26 2.37
CA ALA A 168 33.22 -10.07 3.15
C ALA A 168 34.67 -9.66 2.90
N SER A 169 34.87 -8.81 1.90
CA SER A 169 36.16 -8.20 1.57
C SER A 169 35.87 -6.87 0.90
N GLU A 170 35.47 -5.90 1.71
CA GLU A 170 35.69 -4.47 1.50
C GLU A 170 35.45 -3.78 2.85
N GLN A 171 36.51 -3.81 3.68
CA GLN A 171 36.84 -2.76 4.65
C GLN A 171 38.07 -2.04 4.12
#